data_AF-A0A7J8UKC8-F1
#
_entry.id   AF-A0A7J8UKC8-F1
#
_cell.length_a   1.000
_cell.length_b   1.000
_cell.length_c   1.000
_cell.angle_alpha   90.00
_cell.angle_beta   90.00
_cell.angle_gamma   90.00
#
_symmetry.space_group_name_H-M   'P 1'
#
loop_
_entity.id
_entity.type
_entity.pdbx_description
1 polymer ?
#
loop_
_entity_poly.entity_id
_entity_poly.type
_entity_poly.pdbx_seq_one_letter_code
_entity_poly.pdbx_strand_id
1 'polypeptide(L)'
;MVKGCLANCMEQTVLESLNQLLPCQSFCSIPTSTSPHIAIQVNTFDCVGIAIALCGSHKGVDAITVSAFFKSWAAFNRGSNGELQTHIC
;
A
#
# COMPACT_ATOMS: atom_id res chain seq x y z
N MET A 1 -3.38 10.52 10.77
CA MET A 1 -4.18 9.67 11.67
C MET A 1 -5.62 9.74 11.20
N VAL A 2 -6.22 8.58 10.90
CA VAL A 2 -7.59 8.44 10.40
C VAL A 2 -8.50 8.26 11.60
N LYS A 3 -9.60 9.03 11.66
CA LYS A 3 -10.56 8.94 12.77
C LYS A 3 -11.33 7.62 12.71
N GLY A 4 -11.51 7.00 13.86
CA GLY A 4 -12.34 5.79 14.01
C GLY A 4 -11.56 4.47 14.03
N CYS A 5 -12.29 3.35 13.88
CA CYS A 5 -11.74 2.00 13.94
C CYS A 5 -11.52 1.42 12.53
N LEU A 6 -10.39 0.74 12.32
CA LEU A 6 -10.11 0.04 11.07
C LEU A 6 -11.20 -1.01 10.76
N ALA A 7 -11.72 -1.72 11.77
CA ALA A 7 -12.80 -2.69 11.57
C ALA A 7 -14.03 -2.05 10.91
N ASN A 8 -14.44 -0.87 11.39
CA ASN A 8 -15.57 -0.13 10.84
C ASN A 8 -15.30 0.32 9.39
N CYS A 9 -14.05 0.70 9.08
CA CYS A 9 -13.64 1.05 7.72
C CYS A 9 -13.76 -0.15 6.76
N MET A 10 -13.52 -1.37 7.25
CA MET A 10 -13.64 -2.61 6.46
C MET A 10 -15.10 -3.03 6.29
N GLU A 11 -15.95 -2.76 7.28
CA GLU A 11 -17.40 -3.02 7.20
C GLU A 11 -18.12 -2.03 6.27
N GLN A 12 -17.64 -0.80 6.20
CA GLN A 12 -18.12 0.19 5.24
C GLN A 12 -17.52 -0.09 3.85
N THR A 13 -18.18 -0.93 3.06
CA THR A 13 -17.86 -1.18 1.63
C THR A 13 -18.13 0.03 0.72
N VAL A 14 -18.01 1.24 1.25
CA VAL A 14 -18.19 2.49 0.49
C VAL A 14 -16.83 2.86 -0.10
N LEU A 15 -16.71 2.72 -1.41
CA LEU A 15 -15.49 2.99 -2.20
C LEU A 15 -14.92 4.39 -1.91
N GLU A 16 -15.78 5.36 -1.62
CA GLU A 16 -15.40 6.74 -1.26
C GLU A 16 -14.62 6.82 0.05
N SER A 17 -14.91 5.96 1.02
CA SER A 17 -14.18 5.92 2.30
C SER A 17 -12.77 5.37 2.12
N LEU A 18 -12.60 4.39 1.21
CA LEU A 18 -11.30 3.80 0.88
C LEU A 18 -10.38 4.79 0.14
N ASN A 19 -10.93 5.74 -0.62
CA ASN A 19 -10.14 6.77 -1.30
C ASN A 19 -9.30 7.62 -0.33
N GLN A 20 -9.76 7.78 0.92
CA GLN A 20 -8.99 8.51 1.95
C GLN A 20 -7.74 7.76 2.43
N LEU A 21 -7.69 6.45 2.17
CA LEU A 21 -6.55 5.61 2.54
C LEU A 21 -5.48 5.55 1.44
N LEU A 22 -5.79 6.04 0.23
CA LEU A 22 -4.88 5.98 -0.92
C LEU A 22 -3.91 7.17 -0.94
N PRO A 23 -2.62 6.95 -1.31
CA PRO A 23 -1.63 8.01 -1.46
C PRO A 23 -1.93 8.98 -2.61
N CYS A 24 -2.71 8.54 -3.59
CA CYS A 24 -3.21 9.38 -4.68
C CYS A 24 -4.58 8.89 -5.12
N GLN A 25 -5.39 9.79 -5.69
CA GLN A 25 -6.66 9.40 -6.27
C GLN A 25 -6.44 8.41 -7.41
N SER A 26 -7.17 7.30 -7.35
CA SER A 26 -7.15 6.15 -8.26
C SER A 26 -7.30 6.47 -9.75
N PHE A 27 -7.64 7.71 -10.10
CA PHE A 27 -7.92 8.17 -11.46
C PHE A 27 -7.01 9.30 -11.98
N CYS A 28 -6.08 9.82 -11.18
CA CYS A 28 -5.27 10.97 -11.60
C CYS A 28 -3.79 10.62 -11.64
N SER A 29 -3.33 10.21 -12.82
CA SER A 29 -1.97 10.52 -13.23
C SER A 29 -1.95 10.70 -14.74
N ILE A 30 -2.06 11.96 -15.18
CA ILE A 30 -1.40 12.35 -16.43
C ILE A 30 0.09 12.16 -16.13
N PRO A 31 0.79 11.24 -16.81
CA PRO A 31 2.17 10.95 -16.51
C PRO A 31 3.01 12.20 -16.82
N THR A 32 3.35 12.96 -15.78
CA THR A 32 4.44 13.93 -15.85
C THR A 32 5.76 13.19 -15.62
N SER A 33 6.87 13.70 -16.17
CA SER A 33 8.22 13.17 -15.91
C SER A 33 8.62 13.17 -14.43
N THR A 34 7.82 13.80 -13.57
CA THR A 34 8.03 13.97 -12.13
C THR A 34 7.12 13.10 -11.26
N SER A 35 6.18 12.35 -11.86
CA SER A 35 5.25 11.52 -11.10
C SER A 35 5.92 10.24 -10.57
N PRO A 36 5.71 9.87 -9.29
CA PRO A 36 6.33 8.67 -8.74
C PRO A 36 5.77 7.39 -9.39
N HIS A 37 6.64 6.42 -9.67
CA HIS A 37 6.22 5.10 -10.19
C HIS A 37 5.38 4.30 -9.19
N ILE A 38 5.67 4.46 -7.90
CA ILE A 38 4.98 3.83 -6.78
C ILE A 38 4.84 4.88 -5.68
N ALA A 39 3.64 4.98 -5.12
CA ALA A 39 3.34 5.77 -3.93
C ALA A 39 2.76 4.84 -2.86
N ILE A 40 3.13 5.05 -1.59
CA ILE A 40 2.69 4.24 -0.45
C ILE A 40 2.16 5.17 0.63
N GLN A 41 1.01 4.84 1.21
CA GLN A 41 0.44 5.55 2.36
C GLN A 41 0.27 4.60 3.55
N VAL A 42 0.72 5.03 4.72
CA VAL A 42 0.52 4.33 5.99
C VAL A 42 -0.51 5.11 6.80
N ASN A 43 -1.66 4.50 7.03
CA ASN A 43 -2.79 5.08 7.74
C ASN A 43 -2.90 4.46 9.13
N THR A 44 -2.66 5.24 10.16
CA THR A 44 -2.89 4.85 11.56
C THR A 44 -4.28 5.29 12.00
N PHE A 45 -5.00 4.41 12.70
CA PHE A 45 -6.34 4.63 13.23
C PHE A 45 -6.31 4.84 14.75
N ASP A 46 -7.35 5.48 15.29
CA ASP A 46 -7.50 5.69 16.74
C ASP A 46 -7.54 4.36 17.52
N CYS A 47 -8.03 3.29 16.88
CA CYS A 47 -8.09 1.95 17.44
C CYS A 47 -6.75 1.18 17.41
N VAL A 48 -5.62 1.86 17.18
CA VAL A 48 -4.28 1.26 16.97
C VAL A 48 -4.16 0.45 15.66
N GLY A 49 -5.22 0.37 14.87
CA GLY A 49 -5.22 -0.29 13.57
C GLY A 49 -4.34 0.45 12.55
N ILE A 50 -3.77 -0.29 11.61
CA ILE A 50 -2.96 0.26 10.52
C ILE A 50 -3.48 -0.27 9.18
N ALA A 51 -3.74 0.63 8.23
CA ALA A 51 -3.96 0.28 6.83
C ALA A 51 -2.83 0.82 5.97
N ILE A 52 -2.27 -0.02 5.11
CA ILE A 52 -1.20 0.34 4.19
C ILE A 52 -1.76 0.24 2.78
N ALA A 53 -1.69 1.32 2.01
CA ALA A 53 -2.12 1.37 0.63
C ALA A 53 -0.93 1.64 -0.30
N LEU A 54 -0.95 1.03 -1.48
CA LEU A 54 0.02 1.25 -2.56
C LEU A 54 -0.73 1.61 -3.83
N CYS A 55 -0.28 2.69 -4.47
CA CYS A 55 -0.66 3.05 -5.84
C CYS A 55 0.58 2.95 -6.71
N GLY A 56 0.51 2.19 -7.79
CA GLY A 56 1.63 2.03 -8.72
C GLY A 56 1.15 2.06 -10.16
N SER A 57 2.02 2.52 -11.06
CA SER A 57 1.76 2.41 -12.49
C SER A 57 1.71 0.92 -12.86
N HIS A 58 0.57 0.45 -13.38
CA HIS A 58 0.42 -0.93 -13.86
C HIS A 58 1.43 -1.26 -14.98
N LYS A 59 2.03 -0.26 -15.62
CA LYS A 59 3.12 -0.46 -16.60
C LYS A 59 4.42 -0.95 -15.93
N GLY A 60 4.63 -0.62 -14.66
CA GLY A 60 5.85 -0.95 -13.90
C GLY A 60 5.66 -1.99 -12.80
N VAL A 61 4.44 -2.26 -12.36
CA VAL A 61 4.16 -3.24 -11.29
C VAL A 61 2.89 -4.04 -11.58
N ASP A 62 2.96 -5.35 -11.32
CA ASP A 62 1.80 -6.24 -11.29
C ASP A 62 1.49 -6.70 -9.84
N ALA A 63 0.40 -7.43 -9.65
CA ALA A 63 -0.02 -7.88 -8.32
C ALA A 63 1.01 -8.82 -7.64
N ILE A 64 1.75 -9.60 -8.42
CA ILE A 64 2.78 -10.53 -7.91
C ILE A 64 3.96 -9.73 -7.38
N THR A 65 4.43 -8.75 -8.15
CA THR A 65 5.51 -7.82 -7.80
C THR A 65 5.15 -7.03 -6.54
N VAL A 66 3.93 -6.50 -6.47
CA VAL A 66 3.43 -5.78 -5.27
C VAL A 66 3.39 -6.70 -4.04
N SER A 67 2.95 -7.95 -4.19
CA SER A 67 2.95 -8.94 -3.09
C SER A 67 4.36 -9.25 -2.59
N ALA A 68 5.29 -9.48 -3.51
CA ALA A 68 6.70 -9.73 -3.19
C ALA A 68 7.35 -8.54 -2.48
N PHE A 69 7.04 -7.32 -2.94
CA PHE A 69 7.49 -6.08 -2.29
C PHE A 69 7.01 -6.01 -0.84
N PHE A 70 5.71 -6.21 -0.58
CA PHE A 70 5.16 -6.16 0.79
C PHE A 70 5.74 -7.24 1.70
N LYS A 71 5.94 -8.46 1.20
CA LYS A 71 6.60 -9.54 1.96
C LYS A 71 8.02 -9.16 2.36
N SER A 72 8.79 -8.64 1.40
CA SER A 72 10.17 -8.21 1.63
C SER A 72 10.24 -7.05 2.62
N TRP A 73 9.36 -6.06 2.45
CA TRP A 73 9.28 -4.92 3.37
C TRP A 73 8.90 -5.35 4.79
N ALA A 74 7.93 -6.27 4.94
CA ALA A 74 7.56 -6.82 6.24
C ALA A 74 8.69 -7.62 6.88
N ALA A 75 9.39 -8.44 6.10
CA ALA A 75 10.53 -9.24 6.56
C ALA A 75 11.66 -8.33 7.08
N PHE A 76 12.02 -7.30 6.31
CA PHE A 76 13.02 -6.31 6.70
C PHE A 76 12.69 -5.64 8.04
N ASN A 77 11.43 -5.18 8.22
CA ASN A 77 11.00 -4.55 9.47
C ASN A 77 10.94 -5.51 10.67
N ARG A 78 10.83 -6.83 10.44
CA ARG A 78 10.91 -7.85 11.51
C ARG A 78 12.34 -8.18 11.92
N GLY A 79 13.35 -7.57 11.30
CA GLY A 79 14.75 -7.87 11.58
C GLY A 79 15.24 -9.18 10.97
N SER A 80 14.51 -9.77 10.00
CA SER A 80 15.10 -10.83 9.19
C SER A 80 16.18 -10.18 8.32
N ASN A 81 17.42 -10.66 8.41
CA ASN A 81 18.62 -10.02 7.87
C ASN A 81 18.74 -10.12 6.33
N GLY A 82 17.65 -9.92 5.59
CA GLY A 82 17.69 -9.80 4.14
C GLY A 82 18.04 -11.09 3.39
N GLU A 83 17.83 -12.27 3.99
CA GLU A 83 17.81 -13.53 3.22
C GLU A 83 16.56 -13.56 2.34
N LEU A 84 16.62 -12.79 1.25
CA LEU A 84 15.79 -13.02 0.08
C LEU A 84 16.09 -14.46 -0.36
N GLN A 85 15.16 -15.38 -0.12
CA GLN A 85 15.18 -16.65 -0.85
C GLN A 85 14.99 -16.30 -2.33
N THR A 86 16.11 -16.13 -3.04
CA THR A 86 16.20 -15.89 -4.49
C THR A 86 15.80 -17.09 -5.33
N HIS A 87 15.00 -18.01 -4.79
CA HIS A 87 14.35 -19.06 -5.56
C HIS A 87 12.98 -18.58 -6.01
N ILE A 88 12.97 -17.56 -6.87
CA ILE A 88 11.88 -17.32 -7.80
C ILE A 88 12.43 -17.72 -9.16
N CYS A 89 12.03 -18.91 -9.60
CA CYS A 89 12.07 -19.30 -11.00
C CYS A 89 10.78 -18.80 -11.66
#